data_AF-A0AA87J6N0-F1
#
_entry.id   AF-A0AA87J6N0-F1
#
_cell.length_a   1.000
_cell.length_b   1.000
_cell.length_c   1.000
_cell.angle_alpha   90.00
_cell.angle_beta   90.00
_cell.angle_gamma   90.00
#
_symmetry.space_group_name_H-M   'P 1'
#
loop_
_entity.id
_entity.type
_entity.pdbx_description
1 polymer ?
#
loop_
_entity_poly.entity_id
_entity_poly.type
_entity_poly.pdbx_seq_one_letter_code
_entity_poly.pdbx_strand_id
1 'polypeptide(L)'
;MTHVAGIEGPIPHRDAFKFSYTLWAALLCIYLEAMSGIALAYELYWRGDMLSLLPALIAFVAWSFLIVFNLVKWRWRRALSLVVAPFIAVALVSMLSYLGLNSDKLRFEYRKSDLLKDVAESATAHGHPVLINWGWGDMGGGFGGASTEIGLVYDETDQIMSPPSTWSAEFRNRLFDQSPREPGRDYNQLGGRIPPNDYTTEPDIRKLGDHFYLVSQTVG
;
A
#
# COMPACT_ATOMS: atom_id res chain seq x y z
N MET A 1 29.67 -67.22 17.20
CA MET A 1 29.07 -66.25 16.25
C MET A 1 28.16 -65.33 17.02
N THR A 2 28.70 -64.18 17.44
CA THR A 2 28.00 -63.18 18.25
C THR A 2 27.65 -62.02 17.34
N HIS A 3 26.35 -61.85 17.08
CA HIS A 3 25.80 -60.74 16.30
C HIS A 3 25.91 -59.46 17.16
N VAL A 4 26.84 -58.57 16.81
CA VAL A 4 26.94 -57.24 17.45
C VAL A 4 25.89 -56.35 16.80
N ALA A 5 24.84 -56.03 17.56
CA ALA A 5 23.82 -55.07 17.16
C ALA A 5 24.46 -53.67 17.10
N GLY A 6 24.50 -53.10 15.89
CA GLY A 6 24.90 -51.73 15.67
C GLY A 6 23.92 -50.78 16.36
N ILE A 7 24.41 -50.07 17.37
CA ILE A 7 23.67 -48.98 18.00
C ILE A 7 23.70 -47.83 16.99
N GLU A 8 22.67 -47.73 16.15
CA GLU A 8 22.40 -46.53 15.38
C GLU A 8 22.04 -45.41 16.36
N GLY A 9 23.05 -44.66 16.80
CA GLY A 9 22.84 -43.45 17.57
C GLY A 9 21.98 -42.47 16.78
N PRO A 10 21.05 -41.74 17.42
CA PRO A 10 20.17 -40.80 16.73
C PRO A 10 21.02 -39.76 15.99
N ILE A 11 20.87 -39.71 14.66
CA ILE A 11 21.57 -38.76 13.81
C ILE A 11 21.27 -37.35 14.34
N PRO A 12 22.26 -36.59 14.82
CA PRO A 12 22.03 -35.27 15.37
C PRO A 12 21.39 -34.39 14.30
N HIS A 13 20.18 -33.92 14.57
CA HIS A 13 19.42 -33.08 13.65
C HIS A 13 20.22 -31.80 13.36
N ARG A 14 20.87 -31.76 12.19
CA ARG A 14 21.77 -30.68 11.78
C ARG A 14 21.05 -29.33 11.84
N ASP A 15 21.65 -28.38 12.54
CA ASP A 15 21.17 -27.01 12.59
C ASP A 15 21.42 -26.35 11.22
N ALA A 16 20.34 -26.10 10.48
CA ALA A 16 20.37 -25.66 9.09
C ALA A 16 19.37 -24.53 8.88
N PHE A 17 19.68 -23.65 7.92
CA PHE A 17 18.80 -22.58 7.49
C PHE A 17 17.48 -23.15 6.97
N LYS A 18 16.36 -22.53 7.35
CA LYS A 18 15.02 -22.99 7.00
C LYS A 18 14.33 -21.96 6.11
N PHE A 19 14.37 -22.23 4.80
CA PHE A 19 13.69 -21.42 3.79
C PHE A 19 12.17 -21.29 4.04
N SER A 20 11.56 -22.29 4.70
CA SER A 20 10.15 -22.24 5.08
C SER A 20 9.80 -20.99 5.89
N TYR A 21 10.70 -20.47 6.73
CA TYR A 21 10.44 -19.25 7.50
C TYR A 21 10.33 -18.03 6.60
N THR A 22 11.19 -17.92 5.59
CA THR A 22 11.12 -16.87 4.58
C THR A 22 9.83 -16.95 3.77
N LEU A 23 9.42 -18.16 3.37
CA LEU A 23 8.16 -18.35 2.65
C LEU A 23 6.94 -17.92 3.49
N TRP A 24 6.88 -18.33 4.77
CA TRP A 24 5.82 -17.91 5.67
C TRP A 24 5.79 -16.40 5.89
N ALA A 25 6.97 -15.77 6.06
CA ALA A 25 7.08 -14.32 6.17
C ALA A 25 6.58 -13.61 4.90
N ALA A 26 6.97 -14.09 3.72
CA ALA A 26 6.52 -13.53 2.45
C ALA A 26 5.00 -13.66 2.26
N LEU A 27 4.43 -14.83 2.57
CA LEU A 27 2.99 -15.03 2.53
C LEU A 27 2.24 -14.11 3.50
N LEU A 28 2.77 -13.88 4.70
CA LEU A 28 2.20 -12.94 5.64
C LEU A 28 2.25 -11.50 5.11
N CYS A 29 3.39 -11.06 4.54
CA CYS A 29 3.49 -9.72 3.95
C CYS A 29 2.50 -9.54 2.78
N ILE A 30 2.39 -10.53 1.88
CA ILE A 30 1.42 -10.52 0.78
C ILE A 30 -0.02 -10.48 1.32
N TYR A 31 -0.32 -11.26 2.35
CA TYR A 31 -1.62 -11.25 3.01
C TYR A 31 -1.96 -9.85 3.56
N LEU A 32 -1.04 -9.22 4.30
CA LEU A 32 -1.28 -7.90 4.87
C LEU A 32 -1.48 -6.83 3.80
N GLU A 33 -0.66 -6.85 2.74
CA GLU A 33 -0.80 -5.93 1.59
C GLU A 33 -2.15 -6.11 0.89
N ALA A 34 -2.54 -7.36 0.61
CA ALA A 34 -3.82 -7.66 -0.03
C ALA A 34 -5.01 -7.24 0.85
N MET A 35 -4.96 -7.52 2.15
CA MET A 35 -6.03 -7.16 3.08
C MET A 35 -6.13 -5.64 3.27
N SER A 36 -5.01 -4.92 3.28
CA SER A 36 -5.01 -3.46 3.28
C SER A 36 -5.68 -2.90 2.01
N GLY A 37 -5.31 -3.42 0.84
CA GLY A 37 -5.94 -3.04 -0.43
C GLY A 37 -7.44 -3.32 -0.48
N ILE A 38 -7.88 -4.48 0.02
CA ILE A 38 -9.30 -4.85 0.11
C ILE A 38 -10.02 -3.95 1.12
N ALA A 39 -9.44 -3.71 2.30
CA ALA A 39 -10.03 -2.85 3.31
C ALA A 39 -10.28 -1.44 2.77
N LEU A 40 -9.31 -0.88 2.03
CA LEU A 40 -9.47 0.42 1.37
C LEU A 40 -10.47 0.38 0.22
N ALA A 41 -10.55 -0.71 -0.54
CA ALA A 41 -11.49 -0.85 -1.65
C ALA A 41 -12.95 -0.88 -1.19
N TYR A 42 -13.24 -1.50 -0.04
CA TYR A 42 -14.58 -1.59 0.53
C TYR A 42 -14.87 -0.54 1.61
N GLU A 43 -13.98 0.45 1.80
CA GLU A 43 -14.12 1.47 2.86
C GLU A 43 -14.30 0.85 4.25
N LEU A 44 -13.66 -0.31 4.45
CA LEU A 44 -13.80 -1.15 5.62
C LEU A 44 -12.94 -0.65 6.80
N TYR A 45 -12.59 0.64 6.86
CA TYR A 45 -11.53 1.23 7.69
C TYR A 45 -11.25 0.46 9.00
N TRP A 46 -12.14 0.54 10.00
CA TRP A 46 -11.91 -0.11 11.29
C TRP A 46 -11.98 -1.64 11.24
N ARG A 47 -12.84 -2.21 10.38
CA ARG A 47 -13.05 -3.67 10.29
C ARG A 47 -11.89 -4.35 9.57
N GLY A 48 -11.37 -3.73 8.53
CA GLY A 48 -10.22 -4.17 7.76
C GLY A 48 -8.93 -4.08 8.58
N ASP A 49 -8.78 -3.01 9.36
CA ASP A 49 -7.67 -2.88 10.31
C ASP A 49 -7.70 -4.02 11.33
N MET A 50 -8.85 -4.30 11.96
CA MET A 50 -8.95 -5.43 12.91
C MET A 50 -8.67 -6.79 12.24
N LEU A 51 -9.16 -6.97 11.01
CA LEU A 51 -9.01 -8.22 10.26
C LEU A 51 -7.55 -8.47 9.82
N SER A 52 -6.78 -7.41 9.58
CA SER A 52 -5.36 -7.51 9.24
C SER A 52 -4.44 -7.52 10.47
N LEU A 53 -4.77 -6.74 11.52
CA LEU A 53 -3.98 -6.64 12.75
C LEU A 53 -4.00 -7.92 13.58
N LEU A 54 -5.13 -8.62 13.65
CA LEU A 54 -5.22 -9.83 14.49
C LEU A 54 -4.28 -10.95 13.99
N PRO A 55 -4.28 -11.34 12.71
CA PRO A 55 -3.29 -12.29 12.17
C PRO A 55 -1.85 -11.79 12.30
N ALA A 56 -1.60 -10.49 12.07
CA ALA A 56 -0.27 -9.90 12.23
C ALA A 56 0.25 -10.06 13.67
N LEU A 57 -0.61 -9.80 14.66
CA LEU A 57 -0.28 -9.92 16.07
C LEU A 57 0.00 -11.38 16.47
N ILE A 58 -0.85 -12.31 16.02
CA ILE A 58 -0.65 -13.76 16.27
C ILE A 58 0.68 -14.21 15.67
N ALA A 59 0.96 -13.81 14.42
CA ALA A 59 2.21 -14.12 13.75
C ALA A 59 3.41 -13.53 14.50
N PHE A 60 3.34 -12.28 14.94
CA PHE A 60 4.40 -11.61 15.70
C PHE A 60 4.73 -12.32 17.02
N VAL A 61 3.70 -12.70 17.79
CA VAL A 61 3.87 -13.45 19.05
C VAL A 61 4.48 -14.82 18.78
N ALA A 62 3.96 -15.56 17.79
CA ALA A 62 4.49 -16.87 17.42
C ALA A 62 5.95 -16.77 16.96
N TRP A 63 6.29 -15.74 16.17
CA TRP A 63 7.64 -15.53 15.65
C TRP A 63 8.62 -15.20 16.75
N SER A 64 8.24 -14.29 17.67
CA SER A 64 9.03 -13.93 18.84
C SER A 64 9.30 -15.15 19.72
N PHE A 65 8.27 -15.95 19.98
CA PHE A 65 8.40 -17.20 20.73
C PHE A 65 9.38 -18.17 20.05
N LEU A 66 9.28 -18.35 18.73
CA LEU A 66 10.18 -19.22 17.98
C LEU A 66 11.63 -18.73 18.01
N ILE A 67 11.87 -17.42 17.95
CA ILE A 67 13.23 -16.85 18.05
C ILE A 67 13.82 -17.17 19.43
N VAL A 68 13.11 -16.81 20.51
CA VAL A 68 13.56 -17.06 21.90
C VAL A 68 13.80 -18.55 22.13
N PHE A 69 12.88 -19.41 21.69
CA PHE A 69 13.00 -20.86 21.86
C PHE A 69 14.23 -21.43 21.13
N ASN A 70 14.53 -20.97 19.92
CA ASN A 70 15.72 -21.43 19.19
C ASN A 70 17.02 -20.88 19.80
N LEU A 71 17.01 -19.65 20.34
CA LEU A 71 18.15 -19.09 21.07
C LEU A 71 18.45 -19.88 22.35
N VAL A 72 17.44 -20.20 23.16
CA VAL A 72 17.58 -21.02 24.37
C VAL A 72 18.13 -22.41 24.05
N LYS A 73 17.75 -22.98 22.90
CA LYS A 73 18.27 -24.28 22.43
C LYS A 73 19.62 -24.19 21.72
N TRP A 74 20.29 -23.03 21.73
CA TRP A 74 21.57 -22.79 21.07
C TRP A 74 21.56 -23.09 19.55
N ARG A 75 20.38 -22.98 18.92
CA ARG A 75 20.18 -23.20 17.48
C ARG A 75 20.32 -21.89 16.72
N TRP A 76 21.52 -21.31 16.79
CA TRP A 76 21.81 -19.96 16.29
C TRP A 76 21.51 -19.80 14.79
N ARG A 77 21.69 -20.85 13.96
CA ARG A 77 21.43 -20.75 12.52
C ARG A 77 19.94 -20.66 12.21
N ARG A 78 19.09 -21.37 12.96
CA ARG A 78 17.63 -21.24 12.86
C ARG A 78 17.14 -19.90 13.39
N ALA A 79 17.70 -19.42 14.51
CA ALA A 79 17.39 -18.10 15.03
C ALA A 79 17.72 -17.02 14.00
N LEU A 80 18.90 -17.07 13.38
CA LEU A 80 19.28 -16.15 12.31
C LEU A 80 18.32 -16.23 11.11
N SER A 81 17.87 -17.43 10.72
CA SER A 81 16.89 -17.60 9.64
C SER A 81 15.57 -16.89 9.93
N LEU A 82 15.08 -17.00 11.17
CA LEU A 82 13.86 -16.33 11.62
C LEU A 82 14.02 -14.81 11.63
N VAL A 83 15.20 -14.31 12.00
CA VAL A 83 15.49 -12.86 12.04
C VAL A 83 15.64 -12.27 10.64
N VAL A 84 16.24 -12.99 9.70
CA VAL A 84 16.47 -12.50 8.33
C VAL A 84 15.25 -12.66 7.42
N ALA A 85 14.40 -13.65 7.69
CA ALA A 85 13.17 -13.90 6.93
C ALA A 85 12.23 -12.69 6.70
N PRO A 86 11.91 -11.81 7.68
CA PRO A 86 11.04 -10.65 7.44
C PRO A 86 11.68 -9.66 6.48
N PHE A 87 12.99 -9.44 6.57
CA PHE A 87 13.69 -8.51 5.67
C PHE A 87 13.68 -8.99 4.21
N ILE A 88 13.91 -10.29 4.00
CA ILE A 88 13.80 -10.88 2.66
C ILE A 88 12.36 -10.80 2.15
N ALA A 89 11.37 -11.09 3.00
CA ALA A 89 9.96 -11.01 2.65
C ALA A 89 9.56 -9.59 2.22
N VAL A 90 9.93 -8.57 3.01
CA VAL A 90 9.69 -7.16 2.69
C VAL A 90 10.37 -6.80 1.37
N ALA A 91 11.64 -7.16 1.17
CA ALA A 91 12.36 -6.87 -0.08
C ALA A 91 11.67 -7.49 -1.31
N LEU A 92 11.16 -8.72 -1.19
CA LEU A 92 10.41 -9.38 -2.26
C LEU A 92 9.09 -8.66 -2.56
N VAL A 93 8.34 -8.26 -1.53
CA VAL A 93 7.08 -7.52 -1.72
C VAL A 93 7.35 -6.15 -2.32
N SER A 94 8.35 -5.41 -1.84
CA SER A 94 8.76 -4.13 -2.43
C SER A 94 9.17 -4.26 -3.89
N MET A 95 9.86 -5.35 -4.26
CA MET A 95 10.20 -5.64 -5.65
C MET A 95 8.96 -5.89 -6.51
N LEU A 96 7.96 -6.62 -6.00
CA LEU A 96 6.68 -6.80 -6.69
C LEU A 96 5.93 -5.47 -6.86
N SER A 97 5.92 -4.62 -5.82
CA SER A 97 5.33 -3.29 -5.90
C SER A 97 6.03 -2.40 -6.93
N TYR A 98 7.37 -2.48 -7.02
CA TYR A 98 8.15 -1.79 -8.06
C TYR A 98 7.81 -2.28 -9.47
N LEU A 99 7.51 -3.57 -9.63
CA LEU A 99 7.01 -4.14 -10.90
C LEU A 99 5.54 -3.77 -11.18
N GLY A 100 4.92 -2.92 -10.36
CA GLY A 100 3.56 -2.44 -10.52
C GLY A 100 2.49 -3.35 -9.94
N LEU A 101 2.85 -4.39 -9.18
CA LEU A 101 1.91 -5.18 -8.37
C LEU A 101 1.78 -4.52 -7.00
N ASN A 102 1.07 -3.39 -6.95
CA ASN A 102 0.76 -2.69 -5.71
C ASN A 102 -0.75 -2.69 -5.45
N SER A 103 -1.13 -2.50 -4.18
CA SER A 103 -2.51 -2.41 -3.74
C SER A 103 -3.30 -1.31 -4.46
N ASP A 104 -2.67 -0.16 -4.72
CA ASP A 104 -3.27 0.95 -5.46
C ASP A 104 -3.73 0.57 -6.87
N LYS A 105 -2.89 -0.14 -7.64
CA LYS A 105 -3.21 -0.56 -9.00
C LYS A 105 -4.30 -1.62 -9.00
N LEU A 106 -4.27 -2.56 -8.06
CA LEU A 106 -5.34 -3.55 -7.91
C LEU A 106 -6.68 -2.88 -7.59
N ARG A 107 -6.69 -1.90 -6.66
CA ARG A 107 -7.88 -1.13 -6.32
C ARG A 107 -8.37 -0.28 -7.51
N PHE A 108 -7.44 0.31 -8.26
CA PHE A 108 -7.75 1.07 -9.45
C PHE A 108 -8.43 0.18 -10.50
N GLU A 109 -7.83 -0.96 -10.85
CA GLU A 109 -8.43 -1.89 -11.82
C GLU A 109 -9.81 -2.39 -11.37
N TYR A 110 -9.99 -2.65 -10.07
CA TYR A 110 -11.28 -3.04 -9.52
C TYR A 110 -12.35 -1.94 -9.63
N ARG A 111 -11.99 -0.68 -9.35
CA ARG A 111 -12.93 0.47 -9.40
C ARG A 111 -13.02 1.14 -10.78
N LYS A 112 -12.18 0.76 -11.75
CA LYS A 112 -12.01 1.45 -13.03
C LYS A 112 -13.35 1.67 -13.75
N SER A 113 -14.23 0.67 -13.74
CA SER A 113 -15.54 0.78 -14.40
C SER A 113 -16.43 1.85 -13.81
N ASP A 114 -16.42 2.04 -12.49
CA ASP A 114 -17.26 3.04 -11.83
C ASP A 114 -16.65 4.44 -11.95
N LEU A 115 -15.31 4.53 -11.88
CA LEU A 115 -14.59 5.79 -12.13
C LEU A 115 -14.84 6.30 -13.55
N LEU A 116 -14.88 5.41 -14.54
CA LEU A 116 -15.18 5.79 -15.93
C LEU A 116 -16.64 6.23 -16.12
N LYS A 117 -17.59 5.71 -15.32
CA LYS A 117 -18.98 6.20 -15.32
C LYS A 117 -19.04 7.63 -14.77
N ASP A 118 -18.34 7.89 -13.66
CA ASP A 118 -18.24 9.25 -13.09
C ASP A 118 -17.67 10.24 -14.12
N VAL A 119 -16.65 9.83 -14.88
CA VAL A 119 -16.07 10.63 -15.97
C VAL A 119 -17.10 10.92 -17.06
N ALA A 120 -17.85 9.91 -17.52
CA ALA A 120 -18.86 10.09 -18.57
C ALA A 120 -20.03 10.99 -18.12
N GLU A 121 -20.46 10.85 -16.87
CA GLU A 121 -21.50 11.70 -16.29
C GLU A 121 -21.02 13.15 -16.16
N SER A 122 -19.78 13.37 -15.69
CA SER A 122 -19.19 14.70 -15.60
C SER A 122 -19.02 15.36 -16.97
N ALA A 123 -18.58 14.60 -17.99
CA ALA A 123 -18.49 15.08 -19.37
C ALA A 123 -19.86 15.53 -19.91
N THR A 124 -20.92 14.81 -19.54
CA THR A 124 -22.29 15.16 -19.97
C THR A 124 -22.81 16.41 -19.26
N ALA A 125 -22.52 16.58 -17.97
CA ALA A 125 -23.01 17.70 -17.16
C ALA A 125 -22.23 19.01 -17.40
N HIS A 126 -20.91 18.92 -17.58
CA HIS A 126 -20.01 20.07 -17.59
C HIS A 126 -19.19 20.23 -18.87
N GLY A 127 -19.28 19.27 -19.80
CA GLY A 127 -18.49 19.25 -21.02
C GLY A 127 -17.05 18.83 -20.80
N HIS A 128 -16.27 18.91 -21.88
CA HIS A 128 -14.83 18.63 -21.90
C HIS A 128 -14.02 19.94 -21.77
N PRO A 129 -12.78 19.87 -21.24
CA PRO A 129 -12.13 18.66 -20.71
C PRO A 129 -12.66 18.27 -19.33
N VAL A 130 -12.56 16.99 -18.96
CA VAL A 130 -12.99 16.51 -17.63
C VAL A 130 -11.82 16.52 -16.66
N LEU A 131 -12.08 17.02 -15.45
CA LEU A 131 -11.16 17.01 -14.31
C LEU A 131 -11.96 16.59 -13.08
N ILE A 132 -11.61 15.44 -12.50
CA ILE A 132 -12.29 14.88 -11.32
C ILE A 132 -11.26 14.42 -10.30
N ASN A 133 -11.60 14.55 -9.03
CA ASN A 133 -10.82 14.11 -7.90
C ASN A 133 -11.62 13.17 -7.00
N TRP A 134 -10.99 12.09 -6.55
CA TRP A 134 -11.53 11.17 -5.56
C TRP A 134 -10.59 11.06 -4.37
N GLY A 135 -11.16 10.93 -3.18
CA GLY A 135 -10.41 10.52 -2.00
C GLY A 135 -9.91 9.09 -2.20
N TRP A 136 -8.59 8.91 -2.26
CA TRP A 136 -7.98 7.58 -2.41
C TRP A 136 -7.51 7.00 -1.08
N GLY A 137 -7.66 7.75 0.02
CA GLY A 137 -7.30 7.31 1.37
C GLY A 137 -6.05 8.01 1.86
N ASP A 138 -5.69 7.75 3.11
CA ASP A 138 -4.59 8.42 3.78
C ASP A 138 -3.72 7.35 4.49
N MET A 139 -2.41 7.59 4.55
CA MET A 139 -1.43 6.74 5.23
C MET A 139 -0.75 7.53 6.35
N GLY A 140 -0.67 7.00 7.56
CA GLY A 140 -0.04 7.70 8.69
C GLY A 140 -1.03 8.55 9.52
N GLY A 141 -0.53 9.44 10.38
CA GLY A 141 -1.36 10.23 11.31
C GLY A 141 -1.60 9.60 12.70
N GLY A 142 -1.16 8.35 12.92
CA GLY A 142 -1.18 7.73 14.24
C GLY A 142 -0.12 8.32 15.18
N PHE A 143 -0.49 8.64 16.42
CA PHE A 143 0.36 9.26 17.46
C PHE A 143 0.91 10.65 17.12
N GLY A 144 0.15 11.47 16.37
CA GLY A 144 0.54 12.86 16.08
C GLY A 144 1.73 13.00 15.13
N GLY A 145 2.06 11.93 14.39
CA GLY A 145 3.03 11.97 13.30
C GLY A 145 2.40 12.46 11.99
N ALA A 146 3.25 12.75 11.01
CA ALA A 146 2.81 13.18 9.68
C ALA A 146 1.85 12.15 9.05
N SER A 147 0.84 12.66 8.35
CA SER A 147 -0.10 11.90 7.54
C SER A 147 0.15 12.18 6.07
N THR A 148 0.26 11.13 5.27
CA THR A 148 0.32 11.23 3.81
C THR A 148 -1.08 11.04 3.26
N GLU A 149 -1.69 12.11 2.78
CA GLU A 149 -2.98 12.02 2.11
C GLU A 149 -2.78 11.61 0.66
N ILE A 150 -3.68 10.76 0.15
CA ILE A 150 -3.63 10.23 -1.22
C ILE A 150 -4.94 10.55 -1.93
N GLY A 151 -4.83 11.22 -3.07
CA GLY A 151 -5.93 11.54 -3.98
C GLY A 151 -5.76 10.81 -5.31
N LEU A 152 -6.87 10.37 -5.90
CA LEU A 152 -6.91 9.94 -7.29
C LEU A 152 -7.48 11.09 -8.12
N VAL A 153 -6.84 11.40 -9.23
CA VAL A 153 -7.21 12.50 -10.12
C VAL A 153 -7.36 11.95 -11.53
N TYR A 154 -8.48 12.28 -12.17
CA TYR A 154 -8.64 12.12 -13.61
C TYR A 154 -8.45 13.48 -14.26
N ASP A 155 -7.45 13.61 -15.13
CA ASP A 155 -7.17 14.83 -15.89
C ASP A 155 -7.05 14.49 -17.38
N GLU A 156 -8.09 14.77 -18.13
CA GLU A 156 -8.14 14.52 -19.59
C GLU A 156 -7.06 15.29 -20.36
N THR A 157 -6.53 16.39 -19.79
CA THR A 157 -5.53 17.24 -20.46
C THR A 157 -4.09 16.87 -20.12
N ASP A 158 -3.88 15.96 -19.17
CA ASP A 158 -2.57 15.59 -18.62
C ASP A 158 -1.72 16.78 -18.11
N GLN A 159 -2.34 17.93 -17.85
CA GLN A 159 -1.65 19.12 -17.31
C GLN A 159 -1.08 18.84 -15.92
N ILE A 160 -1.69 17.96 -15.13
CA ILE A 160 -1.21 17.59 -13.78
C ILE A 160 0.21 17.01 -13.77
N MET A 161 0.65 16.39 -14.88
CA MET A 161 2.02 15.87 -15.02
C MET A 161 3.04 16.97 -15.36
N SER A 162 2.57 18.15 -15.76
CA SER A 162 3.43 19.27 -16.13
C SER A 162 3.79 20.09 -14.88
N PRO A 163 4.94 20.80 -14.89
CA PRO A 163 5.31 21.67 -13.77
C PRO A 163 4.20 22.70 -13.45
N PRO A 164 3.91 23.01 -12.18
CA PRO A 164 2.81 23.89 -11.80
C PRO A 164 2.81 25.27 -12.48
N SER A 165 4.00 25.78 -12.79
CA SER A 165 4.21 27.04 -13.53
C SER A 165 3.61 27.04 -14.93
N THR A 166 3.43 25.86 -15.54
CA THR A 166 2.92 25.68 -16.90
C THR A 166 1.41 25.39 -16.97
N TRP A 167 0.77 25.15 -15.84
CA TRP A 167 -0.67 24.91 -15.78
C TRP A 167 -1.47 26.11 -16.30
N SER A 168 -2.46 25.84 -17.14
CA SER A 168 -3.40 26.86 -17.60
C SER A 168 -4.18 27.47 -16.44
N ALA A 169 -4.59 28.74 -16.59
CA ALA A 169 -5.41 29.41 -15.59
C ALA A 169 -6.74 28.67 -15.36
N GLU A 170 -7.32 28.11 -16.43
CA GLU A 170 -8.53 27.28 -16.34
C GLU A 170 -8.29 26.02 -15.49
N PHE A 171 -7.23 25.27 -15.77
CA PHE A 171 -6.88 24.07 -15.00
C PHE A 171 -6.67 24.40 -13.53
N ARG A 172 -5.90 25.44 -13.21
CA ARG A 172 -5.71 25.90 -11.82
C ARG A 172 -7.05 26.24 -11.17
N ASN A 173 -7.88 27.04 -11.83
CA ASN A 173 -9.17 27.43 -11.29
C ASN A 173 -10.05 26.22 -10.99
N ARG A 174 -10.04 25.19 -11.85
CA ARG A 174 -10.83 23.97 -11.65
C ARG A 174 -10.25 23.04 -10.59
N LEU A 175 -8.92 22.92 -10.52
CA LEU A 175 -8.23 22.08 -9.54
C LEU A 175 -8.44 22.60 -8.10
N PHE A 176 -8.50 23.93 -7.95
CA PHE A 176 -8.70 24.62 -6.68
C PHE A 176 -10.15 25.07 -6.43
N ASP A 177 -11.08 24.75 -7.33
CA ASP A 177 -12.50 25.07 -7.13
C ASP A 177 -13.05 24.19 -6.00
N GLN A 178 -13.35 24.82 -4.86
CA GLN A 178 -13.91 24.16 -3.68
C GLN A 178 -15.44 24.03 -3.74
N SER A 179 -16.07 24.55 -4.80
CA SER A 179 -17.51 24.52 -4.95
C SER A 179 -17.96 23.08 -5.23
N PRO A 180 -18.82 22.47 -4.38
CA PRO A 180 -19.34 21.15 -4.65
C PRO A 180 -20.15 21.20 -5.94
N ARG A 181 -19.68 20.51 -6.98
CA ARG A 181 -20.32 20.58 -8.30
C ARG A 181 -21.64 19.81 -8.35
N GLU A 182 -21.94 18.92 -7.41
CA GLU A 182 -23.26 18.26 -7.25
C GLU A 182 -23.53 17.77 -5.80
N PRO A 183 -24.79 17.51 -5.41
CA PRO A 183 -25.14 16.94 -4.10
C PRO A 183 -24.89 15.41 -4.09
N GLY A 184 -24.08 14.92 -3.15
CA GLY A 184 -24.00 13.48 -2.83
C GLY A 184 -22.79 12.71 -3.37
N ARG A 185 -21.81 13.37 -3.98
CA ARG A 185 -20.48 12.80 -4.25
C ARG A 185 -19.44 13.71 -3.62
N ASP A 186 -18.83 13.27 -2.52
CA ASP A 186 -17.77 14.02 -1.86
C ASP A 186 -16.51 13.99 -2.73
N TYR A 187 -16.37 15.03 -3.56
CA TYR A 187 -15.15 15.39 -4.27
C TYR A 187 -14.10 15.82 -3.25
N ASN A 188 -13.41 14.87 -2.62
CA ASN A 188 -12.40 15.18 -1.60
C ASN A 188 -11.31 16.09 -2.19
N GLN A 189 -11.34 17.32 -1.69
CA GLN A 189 -10.74 18.53 -2.20
C GLN A 189 -9.24 18.37 -2.46
N LEU A 190 -8.81 18.36 -3.73
CA LEU A 190 -7.39 18.55 -4.06
C LEU A 190 -6.89 19.93 -3.61
N GLY A 191 -7.78 20.91 -3.47
CA GLY A 191 -7.41 22.25 -3.03
C GLY A 191 -6.81 22.33 -1.61
N GLY A 192 -6.96 21.29 -0.79
CA GLY A 192 -6.21 21.13 0.47
C GLY A 192 -4.95 20.25 0.35
N ARG A 193 -4.76 19.55 -0.78
CA ARG A 193 -3.79 18.46 -1.01
C ARG A 193 -2.75 18.74 -2.11
N ILE A 194 -2.93 19.83 -2.85
CA ILE A 194 -1.91 20.42 -3.70
C ILE A 194 -1.75 21.83 -3.17
N PRO A 195 -0.58 22.19 -2.61
CA PRO A 195 -0.38 23.52 -2.10
C PRO A 195 -0.42 24.55 -3.23
N PRO A 196 -1.10 25.70 -3.05
CA PRO A 196 -1.03 26.78 -4.01
C PRO A 196 0.39 27.38 -3.98
N ASN A 197 1.21 27.08 -4.99
CA ASN A 197 2.49 27.69 -5.42
C ASN A 197 3.60 27.98 -4.37
N ASP A 198 3.37 27.86 -3.07
CA ASP A 198 4.18 28.49 -2.01
C ASP A 198 4.69 27.51 -0.93
N TYR A 199 4.68 26.20 -1.23
CA TYR A 199 5.15 25.19 -0.29
C TYR A 199 6.38 24.47 -0.83
N THR A 200 7.30 24.16 0.09
CA THR A 200 8.62 23.58 -0.15
C THR A 200 8.62 22.12 -0.61
N THR A 201 7.46 21.46 -0.61
CA THR A 201 7.33 20.03 -0.88
C THR A 201 6.42 19.83 -2.08
N GLU A 202 7.02 19.47 -3.22
CA GLU A 202 6.26 19.09 -4.41
C GLU A 202 5.47 17.80 -4.13
N PRO A 203 4.17 17.74 -4.51
CA PRO A 203 3.39 16.51 -4.36
C PRO A 203 3.98 15.42 -5.25
N ASP A 204 3.99 14.17 -4.76
CA ASP A 204 4.39 13.02 -5.57
C ASP A 204 3.22 12.62 -6.47
N ILE A 205 3.45 12.68 -7.79
CA ILE A 205 2.45 12.42 -8.81
C ILE A 205 2.83 11.16 -9.58
N ARG A 206 2.00 10.13 -9.50
CA ARG A 206 2.22 8.84 -10.14
C ARG A 206 1.05 8.48 -11.06
N LYS A 207 1.35 8.25 -12.34
CA LYS A 207 0.36 7.76 -13.32
C LYS A 207 -0.06 6.33 -13.00
N LEU A 208 -1.37 6.08 -12.88
CA LEU A 208 -1.94 4.74 -12.68
C LEU A 208 -2.35 4.08 -14.01
N GLY A 209 -2.90 4.87 -14.93
CA GLY A 209 -3.34 4.42 -16.26
C GLY A 209 -4.13 5.50 -16.98
N ASP A 210 -4.13 5.51 -18.31
CA ASP A 210 -4.86 6.47 -19.14
C ASP A 210 -4.66 7.93 -18.67
N HIS A 211 -5.71 8.60 -18.18
CA HIS A 211 -5.69 9.95 -17.63
C HIS A 211 -5.82 9.98 -16.10
N PHE A 212 -5.55 8.86 -15.42
CA PHE A 212 -5.64 8.71 -13.98
C PHE A 212 -4.27 8.82 -13.29
N TYR A 213 -4.23 9.66 -12.26
CA TYR A 213 -3.04 10.05 -11.52
C TYR A 213 -3.28 9.90 -10.02
N LEU A 214 -2.34 9.30 -9.31
CA LEU A 214 -2.26 9.41 -7.87
C LEU A 214 -1.45 10.63 -7.51
N VAL A 215 -2.00 11.42 -6.61
CA VAL A 215 -1.33 12.58 -6.02
C VAL A 215 -1.22 12.29 -4.53
N SER A 216 0.00 12.31 -4.01
CA SER A 216 0.22 12.14 -2.57
C SER A 216 0.99 13.31 -1.99
N GLN A 217 0.60 13.72 -0.79
CA GLN A 217 1.25 14.79 -0.05
C GLN A 217 1.38 14.40 1.41
N THR A 218 2.59 14.54 1.96
CA THR A 218 2.83 14.41 3.40
C THR A 218 2.49 15.73 4.09
N VAL A 219 1.50 15.67 4.98
CA VAL A 219 1.05 16.75 5.87
C VAL A 219 1.64 16.47 7.26
N GLY A 220 2.28 17.45 7.87
CA GLY A 220 2.94 17.33 9.17
C GLY A 220 2.63 18.50 10.10
#